data_AF-A0AAW1G6U5-F1
#
_entry.id   AF-A0AAW1G6U5-F1
#
_cell.length_a   1.000
_cell.length_b   1.000
_cell.length_c   1.000
_cell.angle_alpha   90.00
_cell.angle_beta   90.00
_cell.angle_gamma   90.00
#
_symmetry.space_group_name_H-M   'P 1'
#
loop_
_entity.id
_entity.type
_entity.pdbx_description
1 polymer ?
#
loop_
_entity_poly.entity_id
_entity_poly.type
_entity_poly.pdbx_seq_one_letter_code
_entity_poly.pdbx_strand_id
1 'polypeptide(L)'
;MLSRKSALSASSGIWMKSLGHLVVLASLCCLISGYSERDRVHDLMSKYPLIDGHNDLALQLRIRHNNRLSQVDLHNVSKVATDITRLQAGHVQAQMFAVYVMCGAQEKDAVRLTLEQIDVIRRMCTEYQDFELVTSAQELRNSEMRHKIACLISIEGGHSIDSSLPALRMFYQLGVRSMALTHSCNTPWAESSSKLYNVYQRQNNSLTHFGKAVVEEMNRLGMIVDLSHTSWDTAWAALKHSKAPVIFSHSSSFSICSHGRNVPDWLLLDLKKKHGLIMVNLHNNFISCSDDANISRVADHFDHIKKVIGAESIGIGGDFEGAVSFPQGLEDVSKYPALIQELLQRNWTESELADVLRKNFLRVFEEVERVRDRMTLSRPSEVQISFEEVQNPCRLVLRRPVPRGPSHQSPFSRAPHEPKGLPILAIVLLLSSLLMIE
;
A
#
# COMPACT_ATOMS: atom_id res chain seq x y z
N MET A 1 -3.95 67.53 -84.18
CA MET A 1 -4.94 66.75 -83.40
C MET A 1 -4.36 65.37 -83.11
N LEU A 2 -4.68 64.78 -81.94
CA LEU A 2 -4.21 63.49 -81.34
C LEU A 2 -2.96 63.64 -80.46
N SER A 3 -3.04 63.75 -79.12
CA SER A 3 -3.49 62.82 -78.06
C SER A 3 -2.63 61.57 -77.88
N ARG A 4 -1.94 61.44 -76.73
CA ARG A 4 -1.60 60.15 -76.13
C ARG A 4 -1.52 60.25 -74.59
N LYS A 5 -2.27 59.36 -73.95
CA LYS A 5 -2.56 59.23 -72.51
C LYS A 5 -1.61 58.23 -71.82
N SER A 6 -1.33 58.54 -70.55
CA SER A 6 -1.21 57.70 -69.34
C SER A 6 -0.58 56.30 -69.39
N ALA A 7 0.44 56.10 -68.54
CA ALA A 7 0.84 54.83 -67.96
C ALA A 7 0.76 54.93 -66.43
N LEU A 8 0.03 54.01 -65.78
CA LEU A 8 0.10 53.69 -64.35
C LEU A 8 -0.86 52.53 -64.06
N SER A 9 -0.33 51.33 -63.81
CA SER A 9 -0.97 50.24 -63.03
C SER A 9 -0.20 48.94 -63.20
N ALA A 10 0.67 48.59 -62.23
CA ALA A 10 0.97 47.20 -61.84
C ALA A 10 2.07 47.18 -60.75
N SER A 11 1.71 47.29 -59.47
CA SER A 11 2.61 46.84 -58.38
C SER A 11 1.95 46.50 -57.04
N SER A 12 0.62 46.64 -56.89
CA SER A 12 -0.06 46.50 -55.60
C SER A 12 -0.51 45.08 -55.23
N GLY A 13 -0.41 44.09 -56.13
CA GLY A 13 -1.02 42.76 -55.92
C GLY A 13 -0.17 41.70 -55.20
N ILE A 14 1.15 41.89 -55.09
CA ILE A 14 2.06 40.84 -54.57
C ILE A 14 2.32 41.00 -53.08
N TRP A 15 2.26 42.22 -52.54
CA TRP A 15 2.49 42.50 -51.12
C TRP A 15 1.33 42.08 -50.21
N MET A 16 0.08 42.05 -50.70
CA MET A 16 -1.09 41.64 -49.89
C MET A 16 -1.20 40.12 -49.68
N LYS A 17 -0.57 39.29 -50.53
CA LYS A 17 -0.60 37.82 -50.36
C LYS A 17 0.42 37.31 -49.34
N SER A 18 1.60 37.92 -49.26
CA SER A 18 2.60 37.58 -48.22
C SER A 18 2.18 38.01 -46.82
N LEU A 19 1.46 39.13 -46.69
CA LEU A 19 0.92 39.57 -45.39
C LEU A 19 -0.17 38.61 -44.87
N GLY A 20 -1.03 38.09 -45.75
CA GLY A 20 -2.06 37.11 -45.40
C GLY A 20 -1.49 35.80 -44.88
N HIS A 21 -0.41 35.29 -45.47
CA HIS A 21 0.26 34.08 -44.99
C HIS A 21 0.99 34.28 -43.65
N LEU A 22 1.59 35.46 -43.41
CA LEU A 22 2.21 35.79 -42.12
C LEU A 22 1.18 35.96 -40.99
N VAL A 23 -0.01 36.50 -41.27
CA VAL A 23 -1.09 36.64 -40.28
C VAL A 23 -1.73 35.28 -39.96
N VAL A 24 -1.84 34.37 -40.93
CA VAL A 24 -2.33 33.00 -40.71
C VAL A 24 -1.31 32.16 -39.93
N LEU A 25 -0.01 32.29 -40.21
CA LEU A 25 1.06 31.64 -39.42
C LEU A 25 1.17 32.20 -37.99
N ALA A 26 1.03 33.52 -37.81
CA ALA A 26 0.98 34.13 -36.47
C ALA A 26 -0.27 33.72 -35.68
N SER A 27 -1.42 33.57 -36.36
CA SER A 27 -2.66 33.07 -35.75
C SER A 27 -2.58 31.59 -35.39
N LEU A 28 -1.87 30.76 -36.16
CA LEU A 28 -1.57 29.37 -35.78
C LEU A 28 -0.57 29.29 -34.61
N CYS A 29 0.45 30.16 -34.56
CA CYS A 29 1.37 30.22 -33.42
C CYS A 29 0.70 30.67 -32.11
N CYS A 30 -0.30 31.56 -32.16
CA CYS A 30 -1.09 31.94 -30.98
C CYS A 30 -2.11 30.88 -30.55
N LEU A 31 -2.49 29.95 -31.43
CA LEU A 31 -3.34 28.80 -31.06
C LEU A 31 -2.53 27.67 -30.39
N ILE A 32 -1.22 27.59 -30.64
CA ILE A 32 -0.32 26.61 -29.99
C ILE A 32 0.14 27.09 -28.60
N SER A 33 0.02 28.40 -28.29
CA SER A 33 0.38 28.96 -26.97
C SER A 33 -0.70 28.79 -25.88
N GLY A 34 -1.79 28.08 -26.16
CA GLY A 34 -2.93 27.95 -25.26
C GLY A 34 -3.02 26.64 -24.46
N TYR A 35 -2.20 25.63 -24.79
CA TYR A 35 -2.24 24.36 -24.04
C TYR A 35 -1.45 24.51 -22.74
N SER A 36 -2.16 24.68 -21.63
CA SER A 36 -1.53 24.83 -20.33
C SER A 36 -0.83 23.53 -19.93
N GLU A 37 0.29 23.60 -19.23
CA GLU A 37 0.90 22.43 -18.57
C GLU A 37 -0.12 21.71 -17.67
N ARG A 38 -1.09 22.44 -17.10
CA ARG A 38 -2.20 21.86 -16.35
C ARG A 38 -3.11 21.00 -17.23
N ASP A 39 -3.46 21.47 -18.42
CA ASP A 39 -4.28 20.72 -19.39
C ASP A 39 -3.52 19.46 -19.84
N ARG A 40 -2.21 19.60 -20.07
CA ARG A 40 -1.31 18.49 -20.39
C ARG A 40 -1.31 17.38 -19.34
N VAL A 41 -1.23 17.74 -18.07
CA VAL A 41 -1.30 16.80 -16.95
C VAL A 41 -2.66 16.10 -16.91
N HIS A 42 -3.75 16.86 -17.02
CA HIS A 42 -5.09 16.29 -16.98
C HIS A 42 -5.37 15.35 -18.15
N ASP A 43 -4.94 15.68 -19.37
CA ASP A 43 -5.08 14.81 -20.54
C ASP A 43 -4.27 13.52 -20.38
N LEU A 44 -3.03 13.63 -19.87
CA LEU A 44 -2.19 12.47 -19.60
C LEU A 44 -2.83 11.53 -18.57
N MET A 45 -3.29 12.07 -17.44
CA MET A 45 -3.91 11.28 -16.38
C MET A 45 -5.32 10.80 -16.75
N SER A 46 -6.06 11.50 -17.61
CA SER A 46 -7.32 11.00 -18.16
C SER A 46 -7.08 9.82 -19.12
N LYS A 47 -5.98 9.83 -19.86
CA LYS A 47 -5.57 8.74 -20.76
C LYS A 47 -4.97 7.56 -19.99
N TYR A 48 -4.20 7.83 -18.95
CA TYR A 48 -3.60 6.84 -18.07
C TYR A 48 -3.91 7.14 -16.59
N PRO A 49 -5.15 6.89 -16.14
CA PRO A 49 -5.52 7.10 -14.75
C PRO A 49 -4.63 6.30 -13.80
N LEU A 50 -4.34 6.89 -12.64
CA LEU A 50 -3.40 6.38 -11.65
C LEU A 50 -3.89 5.06 -11.03
N ILE A 51 -2.94 4.14 -10.83
CA ILE A 51 -3.03 3.01 -9.93
C ILE A 51 -2.13 3.30 -8.72
N ASP A 52 -2.73 3.54 -7.55
CA ASP A 52 -2.00 3.71 -6.30
C ASP A 52 -1.85 2.37 -5.55
N GLY A 53 -0.63 2.11 -5.08
CA GLY A 53 -0.23 0.83 -4.49
C GLY A 53 -0.58 0.63 -3.02
N HIS A 54 -0.93 1.68 -2.27
CA HIS A 54 -1.17 1.57 -0.84
C HIS A 54 -1.96 2.74 -0.24
N ASN A 55 -3.11 2.43 0.38
CA ASN A 55 -3.94 3.38 1.11
C ASN A 55 -4.67 2.71 2.28
N ASP A 56 -4.60 3.32 3.45
CA ASP A 56 -5.09 2.80 4.74
C ASP A 56 -6.49 3.31 5.12
N LEU A 57 -7.31 3.74 4.17
CA LEU A 57 -8.68 4.20 4.47
C LEU A 57 -9.47 3.18 5.30
N ALA A 58 -9.29 1.87 5.03
CA ALA A 58 -9.92 0.80 5.80
C ALA A 58 -9.54 0.83 7.29
N LEU A 59 -8.31 1.22 7.62
CA LEU A 59 -7.88 1.40 9.01
C LEU A 59 -8.63 2.56 9.67
N GLN A 60 -8.76 3.70 8.97
CA GLN A 60 -9.47 4.87 9.51
C GLN A 60 -10.96 4.58 9.71
N LEU A 61 -11.58 3.82 8.81
CA LEU A 61 -12.96 3.35 8.97
C LEU A 61 -13.12 2.47 10.23
N ARG A 62 -12.12 1.63 10.53
CA ARG A 62 -12.11 0.85 11.76
C ARG A 62 -11.99 1.74 12.99
N ILE A 63 -10.97 2.59 13.03
CA ILE A 63 -10.65 3.43 14.20
C ILE A 63 -11.79 4.41 14.51
N ARG A 64 -12.36 5.04 13.48
CA ARG A 64 -13.31 6.16 13.65
C ARG A 64 -14.76 5.72 13.66
N HIS A 65 -15.09 4.65 12.93
CA HIS A 65 -16.47 4.23 12.70
C HIS A 65 -16.74 2.78 13.09
N ASN A 66 -15.75 2.06 13.62
CA ASN A 66 -15.84 0.63 13.93
C ASN A 66 -16.38 -0.19 12.74
N ASN A 67 -15.92 0.14 11.52
CA ASN A 67 -16.34 -0.45 10.25
C ASN A 67 -17.84 -0.33 9.91
N ARG A 68 -18.60 0.53 10.61
CA ARG A 68 -20.02 0.78 10.34
C ARG A 68 -20.19 1.80 9.20
N LEU A 69 -20.17 1.32 7.95
CA LEU A 69 -20.30 2.17 6.75
C LEU A 69 -21.57 3.02 6.74
N SER A 70 -22.67 2.55 7.36
CA SER A 70 -23.90 3.35 7.57
C SER A 70 -23.72 4.67 8.35
N GLN A 71 -22.56 4.88 8.99
CA GLN A 71 -22.26 6.06 9.81
C GLN A 71 -21.31 7.06 9.11
N VAL A 72 -20.95 6.82 7.86
CA VAL A 72 -20.01 7.64 7.11
C VAL A 72 -20.42 7.73 5.65
N ASP A 73 -20.30 8.91 5.07
CA ASP A 73 -20.44 9.10 3.63
C ASP A 73 -19.04 9.18 2.99
N LEU A 74 -18.69 8.18 2.18
CA LEU A 74 -17.38 8.10 1.55
C LEU A 74 -17.17 9.09 0.40
N HIS A 75 -18.18 9.89 0.03
CA HIS A 75 -17.98 10.97 -0.94
C HIS A 75 -17.18 12.14 -0.36
N ASN A 76 -17.32 12.41 0.94
CA ASN A 76 -16.64 13.52 1.59
C ASN A 76 -16.45 13.21 3.08
N VAL A 77 -15.28 12.65 3.40
CA VAL A 77 -14.97 12.20 4.76
C VAL A 77 -14.09 13.25 5.45
N SER A 78 -14.57 13.79 6.56
CA SER A 78 -13.79 14.76 7.35
C SER A 78 -12.59 14.10 8.04
N LYS A 79 -11.49 14.83 8.20
CA LYS A 79 -10.29 14.43 8.98
C LYS A 79 -9.57 13.18 8.47
N VAL A 80 -9.70 12.88 7.19
CA VAL A 80 -8.90 11.91 6.43
C VAL A 80 -8.39 12.61 5.17
N ALA A 81 -7.34 12.09 4.55
CA ALA A 81 -6.78 12.49 3.25
C ALA A 81 -7.46 11.79 2.04
N THR A 82 -8.40 10.86 2.28
CA THR A 82 -8.99 10.01 1.24
C THR A 82 -10.51 9.97 1.32
N ASP A 83 -11.18 10.27 0.21
CA ASP A 83 -12.60 10.01 -0.06
C ASP A 83 -12.81 9.91 -1.59
N ILE A 84 -14.00 9.51 -2.02
CA ILE A 84 -14.32 9.31 -3.44
C ILE A 84 -14.10 10.60 -4.24
N THR A 85 -14.55 11.75 -3.73
CA THR A 85 -14.41 13.05 -4.44
C THR A 85 -12.93 13.38 -4.68
N ARG A 86 -12.07 13.19 -3.67
CA ARG A 86 -10.65 13.45 -3.80
C ARG A 86 -9.94 12.43 -4.66
N LEU A 87 -10.30 11.14 -4.60
CA LEU A 87 -9.75 10.10 -5.48
C LEU A 87 -10.04 10.43 -6.95
N GLN A 88 -11.27 10.86 -7.25
CA GLN A 88 -11.67 11.30 -8.59
C GLN A 88 -10.89 12.56 -9.02
N ALA A 89 -10.78 13.56 -8.15
CA ALA A 89 -10.00 14.78 -8.43
C ALA A 89 -8.50 14.49 -8.65
N GLY A 90 -7.98 13.46 -7.99
CA GLY A 90 -6.61 12.96 -8.13
C GLY A 90 -6.37 12.08 -9.36
N HIS A 91 -7.39 11.83 -10.19
CA HIS A 91 -7.34 10.90 -11.33
C HIS A 91 -6.93 9.47 -10.93
N VAL A 92 -7.33 9.03 -9.73
CA VAL A 92 -7.13 7.65 -9.27
C VAL A 92 -8.22 6.77 -9.86
N GLN A 93 -7.85 5.79 -10.69
CA GLN A 93 -8.77 4.78 -11.20
C GLN A 93 -8.64 3.46 -10.45
N ALA A 94 -7.50 3.13 -9.87
CA ALA A 94 -7.37 1.93 -9.06
C ALA A 94 -6.62 2.22 -7.77
N GLN A 95 -7.15 1.69 -6.68
CA GLN A 95 -6.55 1.81 -5.37
C GLN A 95 -6.37 0.42 -4.78
N MET A 96 -5.14 0.10 -4.40
CA MET A 96 -4.87 -1.00 -3.49
C MET A 96 -5.16 -0.53 -2.06
N PHE A 97 -6.31 -0.94 -1.53
CA PHE A 97 -6.68 -0.69 -0.15
C PHE A 97 -5.99 -1.69 0.78
N ALA A 98 -5.32 -1.15 1.79
CA ALA A 98 -4.57 -1.90 2.76
C ALA A 98 -5.50 -2.53 3.80
N VAL A 99 -5.39 -3.85 3.96
CA VAL A 99 -5.86 -4.61 5.10
C VAL A 99 -4.71 -4.65 6.10
N TYR A 100 -4.62 -3.60 6.89
CA TYR A 100 -3.69 -3.51 8.00
C TYR A 100 -4.37 -3.87 9.32
N VAL A 101 -3.65 -4.62 10.16
CA VAL A 101 -3.98 -4.87 11.57
C VAL A 101 -2.73 -4.66 12.42
N MET A 102 -2.89 -4.04 13.59
CA MET A 102 -1.76 -3.67 14.46
C MET A 102 -0.87 -4.87 14.77
N CYS A 103 0.45 -4.66 14.78
CA CYS A 103 1.43 -5.69 15.16
C CYS A 103 1.14 -6.35 16.53
N GLY A 104 0.51 -5.62 17.45
CA GLY A 104 0.10 -6.16 18.76
C GLY A 104 -0.99 -7.25 18.72
N ALA A 105 -1.60 -7.50 17.55
CA ALA A 105 -2.56 -8.57 17.30
C ALA A 105 -1.90 -9.90 16.86
N GLN A 106 -0.60 -9.88 16.50
CA GLN A 106 0.16 -11.11 16.24
C GLN A 106 0.06 -12.04 17.47
N GLU A 107 -0.13 -13.34 17.22
CA GLU A 107 -0.37 -14.37 18.27
C GLU A 107 -1.64 -14.17 19.11
N LYS A 108 -2.59 -13.37 18.62
CA LYS A 108 -3.90 -13.16 19.26
C LYS A 108 -5.03 -13.35 18.25
N ASP A 109 -5.53 -12.24 17.72
CA ASP A 109 -6.73 -12.17 16.90
C ASP A 109 -6.46 -11.56 15.52
N ALA A 110 -5.19 -11.49 15.09
CA ALA A 110 -4.78 -10.98 13.78
C ALA A 110 -5.65 -11.54 12.64
N VAL A 111 -5.83 -12.86 12.55
CA VAL A 111 -6.64 -13.49 11.49
C VAL A 111 -8.08 -12.97 11.46
N ARG A 112 -8.73 -12.86 12.63
CA ARG A 112 -10.12 -12.34 12.74
C ARG A 112 -10.17 -10.87 12.33
N LEU A 113 -9.24 -10.06 12.83
CA LEU A 113 -9.16 -8.62 12.49
C LEU A 113 -8.91 -8.42 11.00
N THR A 114 -8.05 -9.23 10.38
CA THR A 114 -7.80 -9.21 8.93
C THR A 114 -9.08 -9.54 8.16
N LEU A 115 -9.86 -10.54 8.59
CA LEU A 115 -11.16 -10.84 7.99
C LEU A 115 -12.14 -9.65 8.06
N GLU A 116 -12.20 -8.95 9.21
CA GLU A 116 -13.05 -7.76 9.38
C GLU A 116 -12.62 -6.59 8.49
N GLN A 117 -11.30 -6.43 8.26
CA GLN A 117 -10.76 -5.41 7.38
C GLN A 117 -10.99 -5.76 5.89
N ILE A 118 -10.86 -7.04 5.52
CA ILE A 118 -11.24 -7.51 4.17
C ILE A 118 -12.73 -7.25 3.95
N ASP A 119 -13.58 -7.57 4.94
CA ASP A 119 -15.03 -7.35 4.87
C ASP A 119 -15.38 -5.88 4.62
N VAL A 120 -14.83 -4.94 5.40
CA VAL A 120 -15.17 -3.51 5.24
C VAL A 120 -14.75 -2.98 3.87
N ILE A 121 -13.61 -3.41 3.32
CA ILE A 121 -13.21 -3.03 1.95
C ILE A 121 -14.17 -3.63 0.93
N ARG A 122 -14.54 -4.91 1.06
CA ARG A 122 -15.50 -5.54 0.15
C ARG A 122 -16.87 -4.85 0.18
N ARG A 123 -17.36 -4.50 1.37
CA ARG A 123 -18.61 -3.75 1.54
C ARG A 123 -18.52 -2.35 0.95
N MET A 124 -17.42 -1.63 1.20
CA MET A 124 -17.15 -0.33 0.57
C MET A 124 -17.24 -0.43 -0.96
N CYS A 125 -16.64 -1.47 -1.55
CA CYS A 125 -16.57 -1.63 -3.00
C CYS A 125 -17.81 -2.29 -3.63
N THR A 126 -18.84 -2.60 -2.83
CA THR A 126 -20.11 -3.16 -3.30
C THR A 126 -21.31 -2.29 -2.96
N GLU A 127 -21.26 -1.53 -1.86
CA GLU A 127 -22.33 -0.63 -1.41
C GLU A 127 -22.26 0.76 -2.09
N TYR A 128 -21.08 1.19 -2.56
CA TYR A 128 -20.90 2.46 -3.27
C TYR A 128 -20.72 2.24 -4.77
N GLN A 129 -21.54 2.90 -5.59
CA GLN A 129 -21.55 2.71 -7.05
C GLN A 129 -20.28 3.21 -7.74
N ASP A 130 -19.57 4.15 -7.13
CA ASP A 130 -18.30 4.70 -7.58
C ASP A 130 -17.16 3.70 -7.51
N PHE A 131 -17.28 2.67 -6.66
CA PHE A 131 -16.26 1.65 -6.48
C PHE A 131 -16.64 0.35 -7.18
N GLU A 132 -15.63 -0.43 -7.56
CA GLU A 132 -15.81 -1.81 -8.01
C GLU A 132 -14.63 -2.68 -7.56
N LEU A 133 -14.93 -3.76 -6.85
CA LEU A 133 -13.91 -4.74 -6.46
C LEU A 133 -13.39 -5.47 -7.69
N VAL A 134 -12.08 -5.36 -7.93
CA VAL A 134 -11.40 -6.09 -9.00
C VAL A 134 -10.33 -7.00 -8.43
N THR A 135 -10.07 -8.09 -9.15
CA THR A 135 -9.15 -9.12 -8.70
C THR A 135 -8.26 -9.69 -9.80
N SER A 136 -8.22 -9.05 -10.97
CA SER A 136 -7.30 -9.43 -12.06
C SER A 136 -6.81 -8.22 -12.83
N ALA A 137 -5.68 -8.35 -13.53
CA ALA A 137 -5.20 -7.29 -14.41
C ALA A 137 -6.15 -7.06 -15.60
N GLN A 138 -6.87 -8.11 -16.02
CA GLN A 138 -7.86 -8.02 -17.09
C GLN A 138 -9.08 -7.17 -16.69
N GLU A 139 -9.58 -7.32 -15.46
CA GLU A 139 -10.67 -6.50 -14.94
C GLU A 139 -10.28 -5.02 -14.87
N LEU A 140 -9.05 -4.69 -14.46
CA LEU A 140 -8.52 -3.32 -14.48
C LEU A 140 -8.45 -2.69 -15.88
N ARG A 141 -8.47 -3.50 -16.94
CA ARG A 141 -8.49 -3.05 -18.34
C ARG A 141 -9.90 -2.93 -18.90
N ASN A 142 -10.93 -3.42 -18.20
CA ASN A 142 -12.32 -3.32 -18.66
C ASN A 142 -12.69 -1.84 -18.86
N SER A 143 -13.32 -1.52 -19.99
CA SER A 143 -13.78 -0.16 -20.30
C SER A 143 -14.79 0.38 -19.30
N GLU A 144 -15.58 -0.48 -18.67
CA GLU A 144 -16.55 -0.08 -17.63
C GLU A 144 -15.85 0.55 -16.41
N MET A 145 -14.60 0.15 -16.14
CA MET A 145 -13.78 0.72 -15.07
C MET A 145 -13.36 2.18 -15.34
N ARG A 146 -13.62 2.73 -16.52
CA ARG A 146 -13.32 4.16 -16.81
C ARG A 146 -14.13 5.12 -15.97
N HIS A 147 -15.28 4.69 -15.45
CA HIS A 147 -16.19 5.54 -14.66
C HIS A 147 -16.24 5.17 -13.18
N LYS A 148 -15.37 4.25 -12.74
CA LYS A 148 -15.32 3.75 -11.38
C LYS A 148 -13.89 3.74 -10.86
N ILE A 149 -13.75 3.66 -9.54
CA ILE A 149 -12.50 3.41 -8.86
C ILE A 149 -12.42 1.91 -8.54
N ALA A 150 -11.47 1.23 -9.17
CA ALA A 150 -11.16 -0.16 -8.92
C ALA A 150 -10.58 -0.33 -7.52
N CYS A 151 -11.19 -1.20 -6.72
CA CYS A 151 -10.64 -1.62 -5.44
C CYS A 151 -9.85 -2.91 -5.61
N LEU A 152 -8.59 -2.88 -5.22
CA LEU A 152 -7.76 -4.07 -4.99
C LEU A 152 -7.55 -4.21 -3.49
N ILE A 153 -7.42 -5.45 -3.01
CA ILE A 153 -7.18 -5.73 -1.59
C ILE A 153 -5.74 -6.21 -1.40
N SER A 154 -4.98 -5.52 -0.56
CA SER A 154 -3.62 -5.91 -0.16
C SER A 154 -3.55 -6.13 1.35
N ILE A 155 -2.99 -7.24 1.81
CA ILE A 155 -2.73 -7.43 3.25
C ILE A 155 -1.41 -6.76 3.62
N GLU A 156 -1.43 -5.94 4.65
CA GLU A 156 -0.22 -5.29 5.17
C GLU A 156 0.30 -6.03 6.41
N GLY A 157 1.15 -7.02 6.17
CA GLY A 157 1.90 -7.74 7.20
C GLY A 157 1.50 -9.21 7.33
N GLY A 158 2.52 -10.07 7.23
CA GLY A 158 2.37 -11.52 7.25
C GLY A 158 1.90 -12.12 8.57
N HIS A 159 1.89 -11.35 9.67
CA HIS A 159 1.25 -11.79 10.92
C HIS A 159 -0.25 -12.05 10.74
N SER A 160 -0.87 -11.45 9.72
CA SER A 160 -2.27 -11.68 9.33
C SER A 160 -2.58 -13.14 9.00
N ILE A 161 -1.61 -13.91 8.47
CA ILE A 161 -1.83 -15.34 8.16
C ILE A 161 -1.56 -16.26 9.36
N ASP A 162 -1.10 -15.73 10.49
CA ASP A 162 -0.72 -16.50 11.68
C ASP A 162 0.12 -17.74 11.32
N SER A 163 1.09 -17.57 10.42
CA SER A 163 1.95 -18.64 9.89
C SER A 163 1.17 -19.85 9.34
N SER A 164 0.07 -19.60 8.63
CA SER A 164 -0.83 -20.62 8.05
C SER A 164 -1.02 -20.41 6.54
N LEU A 165 -0.51 -21.35 5.74
CA LEU A 165 -0.77 -21.38 4.29
C LEU A 165 -2.27 -21.56 3.95
N PRO A 166 -3.06 -22.35 4.70
CA PRO A 166 -4.52 -22.33 4.55
C PRO A 166 -5.13 -20.93 4.71
N ALA A 167 -4.72 -20.14 5.72
CA ALA A 167 -5.23 -18.78 5.90
C ALA A 167 -4.89 -17.88 4.71
N LEU A 168 -3.64 -17.95 4.22
CA LEU A 168 -3.20 -17.26 3.01
C LEU A 168 -4.10 -17.57 1.80
N ARG A 169 -4.40 -18.85 1.56
CA ARG A 169 -5.29 -19.28 0.48
C ARG A 169 -6.72 -18.74 0.66
N MET A 170 -7.24 -18.74 1.88
CA MET A 170 -8.58 -18.21 2.15
C MET A 170 -8.65 -16.71 1.92
N PHE A 171 -7.61 -15.94 2.30
CA PHE A 171 -7.55 -14.52 1.97
C PHE A 171 -7.52 -14.27 0.46
N TYR A 172 -6.79 -15.10 -0.31
CA TYR A 172 -6.82 -15.01 -1.77
C TYR A 172 -8.23 -15.22 -2.34
N GLN A 173 -8.97 -16.21 -1.83
CA GLN A 173 -10.36 -16.47 -2.22
C GLN A 173 -11.31 -15.31 -1.87
N LEU A 174 -11.00 -14.58 -0.80
CA LEU A 174 -11.75 -13.38 -0.40
C LEU A 174 -11.40 -12.13 -1.22
N GLY A 175 -10.50 -12.23 -2.20
CA GLY A 175 -10.16 -11.16 -3.14
C GLY A 175 -8.80 -10.50 -2.90
N VAL A 176 -8.02 -10.96 -1.92
CA VAL A 176 -6.67 -10.44 -1.69
C VAL A 176 -5.76 -10.76 -2.88
N ARG A 177 -5.02 -9.76 -3.37
CA ARG A 177 -4.11 -9.89 -4.51
C ARG A 177 -2.67 -9.51 -4.22
N SER A 178 -2.39 -8.97 -3.04
CA SER A 178 -1.03 -8.69 -2.56
C SER A 178 -0.93 -8.94 -1.06
N MET A 179 0.25 -9.31 -0.57
CA MET A 179 0.55 -9.35 0.86
C MET A 179 1.97 -8.88 1.14
N ALA A 180 2.13 -7.90 2.03
CA ALA A 180 3.42 -7.52 2.60
C ALA A 180 3.90 -8.62 3.56
N LEU A 181 5.14 -9.09 3.39
CA LEU A 181 5.65 -10.21 4.19
C LEU A 181 5.75 -9.89 5.69
N THR A 182 5.95 -8.61 6.02
CA THR A 182 6.01 -8.08 7.39
C THR A 182 5.33 -6.72 7.43
N HIS A 183 4.98 -6.24 8.62
CA HIS A 183 4.76 -4.81 8.86
C HIS A 183 5.95 -4.30 9.70
N SER A 184 5.76 -3.36 10.64
CA SER A 184 6.78 -2.88 11.58
C SER A 184 7.22 -3.92 12.64
N CYS A 185 6.73 -5.17 12.54
CA CYS A 185 7.08 -6.30 13.37
C CYS A 185 7.56 -7.48 12.52
N ASN A 186 8.48 -8.26 13.07
CA ASN A 186 8.87 -9.55 12.49
C ASN A 186 7.72 -10.55 12.61
N THR A 187 7.68 -11.50 11.69
CA THR A 187 6.89 -12.73 11.82
C THR A 187 7.81 -13.89 12.21
N PRO A 188 7.27 -15.04 12.65
CA PRO A 188 8.06 -16.25 12.89
C PRO A 188 8.88 -16.73 11.68
N TRP A 189 8.65 -16.16 10.49
CA TRP A 189 9.27 -16.59 9.23
C TRP A 189 9.90 -15.48 8.36
N ALA A 190 9.73 -14.20 8.70
CA ALA A 190 10.29 -13.05 7.98
C ALA A 190 10.66 -11.88 8.91
N GLU A 191 11.72 -11.13 8.59
CA GLU A 191 12.18 -9.98 9.37
C GLU A 191 11.78 -8.63 8.75
N SER A 192 11.39 -7.69 9.61
CA SER A 192 11.01 -6.31 9.32
C SER A 192 12.24 -5.38 9.32
N SER A 193 12.15 -4.27 8.58
CA SER A 193 13.13 -3.18 8.65
C SER A 193 13.08 -2.42 9.98
N SER A 194 11.95 -2.52 10.69
CA SER A 194 11.75 -1.81 11.96
C SER A 194 12.45 -2.54 13.10
N LYS A 195 13.00 -1.76 14.03
CA LYS A 195 13.59 -2.24 15.28
C LYS A 195 12.64 -2.16 16.46
N LEU A 196 11.36 -1.80 16.23
CA LEU A 196 10.36 -1.60 17.28
C LEU A 196 10.04 -2.89 18.04
N TYR A 197 10.06 -4.03 17.34
CA TYR A 197 9.84 -5.36 17.91
C TYR A 197 11.10 -6.21 17.75
N ASN A 198 11.58 -6.79 18.84
CA ASN A 198 12.81 -7.59 18.88
C ASN A 198 12.57 -9.10 18.87
N VAL A 199 11.32 -9.54 18.80
CA VAL A 199 10.94 -10.97 18.70
C VAL A 199 11.19 -11.47 17.28
N TYR A 200 11.52 -12.75 17.12
CA TYR A 200 11.77 -13.42 15.83
C TYR A 200 12.95 -12.86 15.00
N GLN A 201 13.88 -12.14 15.63
CA GLN A 201 15.15 -11.77 15.00
C GLN A 201 16.08 -12.98 14.92
N ARG A 202 16.72 -13.18 13.76
CA ARG A 202 17.63 -14.30 13.49
C ARG A 202 18.93 -13.76 12.94
N GLN A 203 20.00 -14.54 13.10
CA GLN A 203 21.26 -14.27 12.41
C GLN A 203 21.29 -15.06 11.11
N ASN A 204 21.54 -14.38 9.98
CA ASN A 204 21.73 -15.00 8.66
C ASN A 204 20.57 -15.86 8.15
N ASN A 205 19.34 -15.62 8.61
CA ASN A 205 18.14 -16.36 8.17
C ASN A 205 16.88 -15.47 8.23
N SER A 206 16.93 -14.33 7.55
CA SER A 206 15.86 -13.34 7.51
C SER A 206 14.54 -13.91 6.95
N LEU A 207 14.63 -14.79 5.94
CA LEU A 207 13.50 -15.55 5.37
C LEU A 207 13.70 -17.06 5.57
N THR A 208 12.91 -17.65 6.47
CA THR A 208 13.03 -19.08 6.85
C THR A 208 12.60 -20.04 5.74
N HIS A 209 12.76 -21.34 5.98
CA HIS A 209 12.17 -22.38 5.14
C HIS A 209 10.64 -22.22 5.01
N PHE A 210 9.94 -21.94 6.11
CA PHE A 210 8.50 -21.67 6.05
C PHE A 210 8.19 -20.38 5.28
N GLY A 211 8.99 -19.32 5.47
CA GLY A 211 8.82 -18.06 4.73
C GLY A 211 9.01 -18.22 3.21
N LYS A 212 9.95 -19.08 2.80
CA LYS A 212 10.10 -19.50 1.40
C LYS A 212 8.86 -20.23 0.88
N ALA A 213 8.30 -21.16 1.66
CA ALA A 213 7.05 -21.83 1.32
C ALA A 213 5.85 -20.84 1.21
N VAL A 214 5.82 -19.78 2.01
CA VAL A 214 4.83 -18.68 1.87
C VAL A 214 4.99 -17.99 0.53
N VAL A 215 6.21 -17.56 0.15
CA VAL A 215 6.49 -16.92 -1.14
C VAL A 215 6.12 -17.83 -2.32
N GLU A 216 6.44 -19.13 -2.24
CA GLU A 216 6.08 -20.10 -3.28
C GLU A 216 4.56 -20.28 -3.41
N GLU A 217 3.83 -20.33 -2.29
CA GLU A 217 2.37 -20.42 -2.32
C GLU A 217 1.73 -19.15 -2.88
N MET A 218 2.29 -17.97 -2.57
CA MET A 218 1.88 -16.71 -3.20
C MET A 218 2.10 -16.73 -4.71
N ASN A 219 3.26 -17.19 -5.19
CA ASN A 219 3.53 -17.36 -6.62
C ASN A 219 2.54 -18.34 -7.28
N ARG A 220 2.24 -19.47 -6.62
CA ARG A 220 1.28 -20.47 -7.12
C ARG A 220 -0.14 -19.90 -7.21
N LEU A 221 -0.54 -19.08 -6.24
CA LEU A 221 -1.84 -18.40 -6.22
C LEU A 221 -1.94 -17.28 -7.25
N GLY A 222 -0.83 -16.67 -7.66
CA GLY A 222 -0.84 -15.39 -8.37
C GLY A 222 -1.18 -14.24 -7.41
N MET A 223 -0.71 -14.34 -6.17
CA MET A 223 -0.70 -13.25 -5.20
C MET A 223 0.64 -12.52 -5.30
N ILE A 224 0.59 -11.20 -5.42
CA ILE A 224 1.77 -10.34 -5.48
C ILE A 224 2.50 -10.41 -4.12
N VAL A 225 3.81 -10.65 -4.17
CA VAL A 225 4.69 -10.55 -3.00
C VAL A 225 5.09 -9.10 -2.83
N ASP A 226 4.73 -8.51 -1.69
CA ASP A 226 5.09 -7.15 -1.34
C ASP A 226 6.22 -7.13 -0.29
N LEU A 227 7.26 -6.36 -0.59
CA LEU A 227 8.49 -6.24 0.18
C LEU A 227 8.54 -4.95 1.01
N SER A 228 7.53 -4.08 0.93
CA SER A 228 7.37 -2.99 1.89
C SER A 228 7.46 -3.53 3.33
N HIS A 229 8.04 -2.72 4.23
CA HIS A 229 8.33 -3.01 5.63
C HIS A 229 9.37 -4.11 5.92
N THR A 230 9.78 -4.91 4.95
CA THR A 230 10.75 -5.99 5.18
C THR A 230 12.15 -5.44 5.44
N SER A 231 12.97 -6.18 6.19
CA SER A 231 14.41 -5.90 6.24
C SER A 231 15.01 -6.11 4.85
N TRP A 232 16.11 -5.44 4.53
CA TRP A 232 16.73 -5.61 3.21
C TRP A 232 17.15 -7.06 2.94
N ASP A 233 17.57 -7.79 3.97
CA ASP A 233 17.91 -9.20 3.86
C ASP A 233 16.67 -10.06 3.56
N THR A 234 15.53 -9.79 4.19
CA THR A 234 14.25 -10.46 3.87
C THR A 234 13.83 -10.14 2.44
N ALA A 235 13.87 -8.86 2.05
CA ALA A 235 13.53 -8.40 0.72
C ALA A 235 14.37 -9.11 -0.36
N TRP A 236 15.69 -9.13 -0.17
CA TRP A 236 16.62 -9.78 -1.08
C TRP A 236 16.40 -11.29 -1.16
N ALA A 237 16.20 -11.96 -0.02
CA ALA A 237 15.93 -13.39 0.02
C ALA A 237 14.62 -13.76 -0.71
N ALA A 238 13.54 -12.99 -0.48
CA ALA A 238 12.26 -13.19 -1.14
C ALA A 238 12.35 -12.91 -2.64
N LEU A 239 13.00 -11.81 -3.04
CA LEU A 239 13.23 -11.44 -4.44
C LEU A 239 14.02 -12.50 -5.21
N LYS A 240 15.05 -13.08 -4.57
CA LYS A 240 15.86 -14.16 -5.18
C LYS A 240 15.05 -15.44 -5.34
N HIS A 241 14.18 -15.75 -4.37
CA HIS A 241 13.42 -16.98 -4.32
C HIS A 241 12.14 -16.96 -5.17
N SER A 242 11.48 -15.80 -5.29
CA SER A 242 10.24 -15.64 -6.03
C SER A 242 10.38 -16.02 -7.51
N LYS A 243 9.38 -16.74 -8.02
CA LYS A 243 9.21 -17.12 -9.43
C LYS A 243 8.52 -16.04 -10.26
N ALA A 244 7.83 -15.11 -9.60
CA ALA A 244 7.16 -13.96 -10.21
C ALA A 244 7.84 -12.64 -9.79
N PRO A 245 7.65 -11.56 -10.55
CA PRO A 245 8.03 -10.23 -10.09
C PRO A 245 7.37 -9.88 -8.76
N VAL A 246 8.04 -9.05 -7.98
CA VAL A 246 7.59 -8.59 -6.65
C VAL A 246 7.43 -7.07 -6.66
N ILE A 247 6.74 -6.54 -5.66
CA ILE A 247 6.61 -5.09 -5.49
C ILE A 247 7.20 -4.63 -4.16
N PHE A 248 7.53 -3.35 -4.09
CA PHE A 248 7.43 -2.56 -2.87
C PHE A 248 6.21 -1.66 -3.04
N SER A 249 5.12 -1.91 -2.33
CA SER A 249 3.85 -1.20 -2.54
C SER A 249 3.87 0.26 -2.08
N HIS A 250 4.81 0.63 -1.21
CA HIS A 250 5.00 1.97 -0.65
C HIS A 250 6.39 2.07 0.02
N SER A 251 7.44 2.24 -0.78
CA SER A 251 8.81 2.52 -0.30
C SER A 251 9.51 3.50 -1.23
N SER A 252 10.49 4.24 -0.70
CA SER A 252 11.20 5.29 -1.46
C SER A 252 12.70 4.99 -1.55
N SER A 253 13.46 5.84 -2.25
CA SER A 253 14.93 5.69 -2.40
C SER A 253 15.70 5.93 -1.09
N PHE A 254 16.58 4.98 -0.71
CA PHE A 254 17.46 5.12 0.45
C PHE A 254 18.56 6.16 0.24
N SER A 255 19.07 6.30 -0.99
CA SER A 255 20.13 7.26 -1.33
C SER A 255 19.67 8.71 -1.22
N ILE A 256 18.36 8.97 -1.25
CA ILE A 256 17.77 10.29 -1.04
C ILE A 256 17.40 10.51 0.43
N CYS A 257 16.84 9.50 1.11
CA CYS A 257 16.62 9.53 2.55
C CYS A 257 17.03 8.18 3.17
N SER A 258 18.08 8.22 3.98
CA SER A 258 18.73 7.05 4.61
C SER A 258 17.89 6.45 5.76
N HIS A 259 16.66 6.06 5.46
CA HIS A 259 15.72 5.47 6.40
C HIS A 259 15.54 3.96 6.12
N GLY A 260 15.41 3.13 7.16
CA GLY A 260 15.31 1.66 6.99
C GLY A 260 14.11 1.18 6.16
N ARG A 261 13.08 2.01 6.01
CA ARG A 261 11.92 1.75 5.14
C ARG A 261 12.19 1.97 3.65
N ASN A 262 13.30 2.62 3.31
CA ASN A 262 13.68 2.93 1.94
C ASN A 262 14.62 1.87 1.36
N VAL A 263 14.64 1.80 0.02
CA VAL A 263 15.32 0.73 -0.72
C VAL A 263 16.70 1.22 -1.19
N PRO A 264 17.80 0.51 -0.85
CA PRO A 264 19.14 0.85 -1.30
C PRO A 264 19.36 0.45 -2.75
N ASP A 265 20.29 1.15 -3.42
CA ASP A 265 20.53 1.00 -4.86
C ASP A 265 20.87 -0.43 -5.29
N TRP A 266 21.62 -1.18 -4.48
CA TRP A 266 21.93 -2.58 -4.79
C TRP A 266 20.68 -3.45 -4.85
N LEU A 267 19.68 -3.19 -3.99
CA LEU A 267 18.42 -3.93 -3.96
C LEU A 267 17.49 -3.47 -5.08
N LEU A 268 17.50 -2.17 -5.44
CA LEU A 268 16.83 -1.67 -6.63
C LEU A 268 17.38 -2.36 -7.89
N LEU A 269 18.69 -2.49 -8.04
CA LEU A 269 19.31 -3.16 -9.19
C LEU A 269 18.87 -4.63 -9.30
N ASP A 270 18.76 -5.34 -8.18
CA ASP A 270 18.24 -6.71 -8.17
C ASP A 270 16.74 -6.76 -8.47
N LEU A 271 15.96 -5.76 -8.00
CA LEU A 271 14.53 -5.61 -8.31
C LEU A 271 14.33 -5.48 -9.83
N LYS A 272 15.13 -4.64 -10.50
CA LYS A 272 15.11 -4.47 -11.95
C LYS A 272 15.37 -5.79 -12.69
N LYS A 273 16.40 -6.54 -12.30
CA LYS A 273 16.74 -7.84 -12.91
C LYS A 273 15.59 -8.85 -12.83
N LYS A 274 14.73 -8.70 -11.83
CA LYS A 274 13.55 -9.54 -11.59
C LYS A 274 12.24 -8.91 -12.06
N HIS A 275 12.32 -7.82 -12.85
CA HIS A 275 11.17 -7.13 -13.42
C HIS A 275 10.19 -6.58 -12.38
N GLY A 276 10.65 -6.39 -11.13
CA GLY A 276 9.83 -5.90 -10.04
C GLY A 276 9.51 -4.41 -10.14
N LEU A 277 8.75 -3.92 -9.17
CA LEU A 277 8.23 -2.55 -9.14
C LEU A 277 8.41 -1.93 -7.76
N ILE A 278 8.93 -0.71 -7.69
CA ILE A 278 8.90 0.11 -6.48
C ILE A 278 7.86 1.21 -6.66
N MET A 279 6.90 1.28 -5.73
CA MET A 279 5.85 2.28 -5.71
C MET A 279 6.21 3.30 -4.62
N VAL A 280 6.47 4.54 -5.03
CA VAL A 280 7.09 5.56 -4.17
C VAL A 280 6.12 6.00 -3.09
N ASN A 281 6.58 5.93 -1.83
CA ASN A 281 5.88 6.38 -0.63
C ASN A 281 5.99 7.89 -0.47
N LEU A 282 4.97 8.54 0.10
CA LEU A 282 4.91 10.00 0.28
C LEU A 282 5.09 10.49 1.72
N HIS A 283 5.22 9.61 2.72
CA HIS A 283 5.45 9.99 4.12
C HIS A 283 6.71 10.87 4.27
N ASN A 284 6.59 12.02 4.95
CA ASN A 284 7.70 12.99 5.12
C ASN A 284 8.99 12.36 5.65
N ASN A 285 8.93 11.61 6.75
CA ASN A 285 10.09 10.91 7.32
C ASN A 285 10.75 9.87 6.38
N PHE A 286 10.08 9.42 5.32
CA PHE A 286 10.67 8.56 4.29
C PHE A 286 11.11 9.34 3.04
N ILE A 287 10.67 10.58 2.88
CA ILE A 287 11.00 11.47 1.77
C ILE A 287 12.18 12.40 2.11
N SER A 288 12.11 13.11 3.24
CA SER A 288 13.12 14.07 3.66
C SER A 288 13.94 13.60 4.86
N CYS A 289 13.61 12.45 5.45
CA CYS A 289 14.17 12.01 6.74
C CYS A 289 13.93 13.04 7.86
N SER A 290 12.87 13.84 7.71
CA SER A 290 12.38 14.83 8.67
C SER A 290 10.87 14.99 8.51
N ASP A 291 10.24 15.73 9.43
CA ASP A 291 8.81 16.04 9.34
C ASP A 291 8.47 17.06 8.24
N ASP A 292 9.47 17.72 7.67
CA ASP A 292 9.32 18.75 6.63
C ASP A 292 9.74 18.20 5.27
N ALA A 293 8.75 17.92 4.40
CA ALA A 293 8.97 17.54 3.01
C ALA A 293 8.09 18.37 2.06
N ASN A 294 8.46 18.43 0.79
CA ASN A 294 7.66 19.04 -0.26
C ASN A 294 7.66 18.17 -1.54
N ILE A 295 6.81 18.54 -2.49
CA ILE A 295 6.66 17.82 -3.76
C ILE A 295 7.96 17.69 -4.56
N SER A 296 8.82 18.71 -4.51
CA SER A 296 10.13 18.69 -5.19
C SER A 296 11.02 17.60 -4.59
N ARG A 297 11.00 17.43 -3.26
CA ARG A 297 11.74 16.35 -2.60
C ARG A 297 11.21 14.97 -2.96
N VAL A 298 9.90 14.81 -3.14
CA VAL A 298 9.32 13.55 -3.66
C VAL A 298 9.87 13.24 -5.05
N ALA A 299 9.86 14.23 -5.94
CA ALA A 299 10.38 14.06 -7.30
C ALA A 299 11.88 13.70 -7.34
N ASP A 300 12.69 14.10 -6.35
CA ASP A 300 14.08 13.63 -6.21
C ASP A 300 14.19 12.10 -6.06
N HIS A 301 13.24 11.47 -5.35
CA HIS A 301 13.19 10.00 -5.26
C HIS A 301 12.87 9.38 -6.62
N PHE A 302 11.90 9.93 -7.36
CA PHE A 302 11.58 9.46 -8.70
C PHE A 302 12.79 9.57 -9.64
N ASP A 303 13.44 10.73 -9.68
CA ASP A 303 14.61 10.97 -10.53
C ASP A 303 15.75 10.01 -10.20
N HIS A 304 16.04 9.81 -8.91
CA HIS A 304 17.07 8.88 -8.48
C HIS A 304 16.75 7.44 -8.87
N ILE A 305 15.53 6.96 -8.57
CA ILE A 305 15.15 5.58 -8.91
C ILE A 305 15.19 5.40 -10.43
N LYS A 306 14.71 6.37 -11.22
CA LYS A 306 14.80 6.34 -12.69
C LYS A 306 16.25 6.25 -13.16
N LYS A 307 17.17 7.01 -12.55
CA LYS A 307 18.59 6.97 -12.87
C LYS A 307 19.22 5.59 -12.58
N VAL A 308 18.82 4.93 -11.48
CA VAL A 308 19.40 3.63 -11.08
C VAL A 308 18.78 2.47 -11.88
N ILE A 309 17.45 2.43 -12.01
CA ILE A 309 16.73 1.28 -12.56
C ILE A 309 15.78 1.55 -13.71
N GLY A 310 15.67 2.78 -14.18
CA GLY A 310 14.77 3.16 -15.27
C GLY A 310 13.33 3.36 -14.82
N ALA A 311 12.54 4.06 -15.64
CA ALA A 311 11.15 4.40 -15.35
C ALA A 311 10.22 3.18 -15.36
N GLU A 312 10.62 2.10 -16.04
CA GLU A 312 9.84 0.86 -16.20
C GLU A 312 9.70 0.04 -14.90
N SER A 313 10.28 0.49 -13.79
CA SER A 313 10.23 -0.18 -12.49
C SER A 313 9.67 0.71 -11.38
N ILE A 314 8.98 1.80 -11.74
CA ILE A 314 8.51 2.84 -10.81
C ILE A 314 6.99 2.94 -10.85
N GLY A 315 6.37 3.13 -9.69
CA GLY A 315 4.95 3.46 -9.52
C GLY A 315 4.75 4.43 -8.36
N ILE A 316 3.50 4.63 -7.96
CA ILE A 316 3.13 5.52 -6.84
C ILE A 316 2.36 4.69 -5.80
N GLY A 317 2.78 4.78 -4.53
CA GLY A 317 2.12 4.10 -3.42
C GLY A 317 2.05 5.04 -2.24
N GLY A 318 1.02 5.89 -2.24
CA GLY A 318 0.97 7.12 -1.46
C GLY A 318 1.13 6.94 0.04
N ASP A 319 0.64 5.81 0.58
CA ASP A 319 0.58 5.56 2.03
C ASP A 319 -0.37 6.55 2.75
N PHE A 320 -1.35 7.07 2.01
CA PHE A 320 -2.41 7.92 2.55
C PHE A 320 -3.22 7.16 3.60
N GLU A 321 -3.58 7.85 4.68
CA GLU A 321 -4.19 7.32 5.91
C GLU A 321 -3.33 6.43 6.81
N GLY A 322 -2.18 5.96 6.34
CA GLY A 322 -1.24 5.11 7.07
C GLY A 322 -0.13 5.93 7.73
N ALA A 323 0.36 6.94 7.01
CA ALA A 323 1.33 7.92 7.49
C ALA A 323 0.70 9.06 8.30
N VAL A 324 1.52 9.71 9.14
CA VAL A 324 1.10 10.82 10.00
C VAL A 324 1.33 12.21 9.39
N SER A 325 2.14 12.30 8.33
CA SER A 325 2.49 13.56 7.68
C SER A 325 2.83 13.36 6.20
N PHE A 326 2.41 14.33 5.37
CA PHE A 326 2.60 14.32 3.92
C PHE A 326 3.27 15.62 3.43
N PRO A 327 3.90 15.59 2.25
CA PRO A 327 4.74 16.68 1.78
C PRO A 327 3.87 17.87 1.39
N GLN A 328 4.39 19.08 1.54
CA GLN A 328 3.73 20.29 1.03
C GLN A 328 3.46 20.15 -0.47
N GLY A 329 2.21 20.38 -0.86
CA GLY A 329 1.68 20.18 -2.21
C GLY A 329 1.11 18.79 -2.48
N LEU A 330 1.15 17.88 -1.50
CA LEU A 330 0.67 16.49 -1.59
C LEU A 330 -0.14 16.10 -0.33
N GLU A 331 -0.98 17.02 0.16
CA GLU A 331 -1.69 16.86 1.43
C GLU A 331 -2.76 15.76 1.42
N ASP A 332 -3.29 15.41 0.23
CA ASP A 332 -4.34 14.41 0.08
C ASP A 332 -4.31 13.75 -1.32
N VAL A 333 -5.16 12.73 -1.50
CA VAL A 333 -5.23 11.96 -2.75
C VAL A 333 -5.68 12.80 -3.97
N SER A 334 -6.18 14.03 -3.79
CA SER A 334 -6.49 14.92 -4.93
C SER A 334 -5.24 15.55 -5.56
N LYS A 335 -4.07 15.41 -4.93
CA LYS A 335 -2.86 16.14 -5.30
C LYS A 335 -1.92 15.43 -6.26
N TYR A 336 -2.21 14.19 -6.66
CA TYR A 336 -1.37 13.47 -7.64
C TYR A 336 -1.10 14.25 -8.95
N PRO A 337 -2.04 15.03 -9.52
CA PRO A 337 -1.76 15.88 -10.68
C PRO A 337 -0.60 16.86 -10.45
N ALA A 338 -0.43 17.39 -9.24
CA ALA A 338 0.69 18.27 -8.93
C ALA A 338 2.04 17.53 -9.02
N LEU A 339 2.09 16.25 -8.62
CA LEU A 339 3.31 15.44 -8.72
C LEU A 339 3.65 15.16 -10.18
N ILE A 340 2.65 14.82 -10.98
CA ILE A 340 2.84 14.59 -12.42
C ILE A 340 3.30 15.88 -13.11
N GLN A 341 2.77 17.04 -12.71
CA GLN A 341 3.23 18.33 -13.18
C GLN A 341 4.71 18.57 -12.85
N GLU A 342 5.13 18.34 -11.60
CA GLU A 342 6.52 18.46 -11.16
C GLU A 342 7.44 17.55 -12.00
N LEU A 343 7.06 16.30 -12.24
CA LEU A 343 7.87 15.37 -13.04
C LEU A 343 7.95 15.79 -14.52
N LEU A 344 6.87 16.31 -15.11
CA LEU A 344 6.90 16.87 -16.47
C LEU A 344 7.87 18.06 -16.57
N GLN A 345 7.88 18.94 -15.57
CA GLN A 345 8.82 20.07 -15.49
C GLN A 345 10.29 19.61 -15.38
N ARG A 346 10.52 18.41 -14.84
CA ARG A 346 11.82 17.73 -14.80
C ARG A 346 12.14 16.93 -16.05
N ASN A 347 11.42 17.16 -17.15
CA ASN A 347 11.61 16.48 -18.44
C ASN A 347 11.35 14.98 -18.42
N TRP A 348 10.47 14.49 -17.53
CA TRP A 348 9.90 13.16 -17.71
C TRP A 348 9.01 13.14 -18.95
N THR A 349 9.15 12.09 -19.75
CA THR A 349 8.32 11.93 -20.94
C THR A 349 6.94 11.43 -20.54
N GLU A 350 5.92 11.75 -21.34
CA GLU A 350 4.57 11.23 -21.15
C GLU A 350 4.51 9.70 -21.21
N SER A 351 5.42 9.05 -21.95
CA SER A 351 5.50 7.59 -21.98
C SER A 351 5.97 7.04 -20.63
N GLU A 352 7.04 7.62 -20.06
CA GLU A 352 7.56 7.22 -18.74
C GLU A 352 6.53 7.49 -17.65
N LEU A 353 5.79 8.59 -17.72
CA LEU A 353 4.73 8.90 -16.77
C LEU A 353 3.52 7.98 -16.94
N ALA A 354 3.17 7.57 -18.16
CA ALA A 354 2.17 6.53 -18.37
C ALA A 354 2.60 5.18 -17.76
N ASP A 355 3.90 4.89 -17.78
CA ASP A 355 4.48 3.71 -17.14
C ASP A 355 4.34 3.80 -15.61
N VAL A 356 4.73 4.93 -15.02
CA VAL A 356 4.59 5.23 -13.58
C VAL A 356 3.13 5.20 -13.12
N LEU A 357 2.23 5.84 -13.87
CA LEU A 357 0.82 5.97 -13.51
C LEU A 357 0.13 4.61 -13.47
N ARG A 358 0.47 3.68 -14.36
CA ARG A 358 -0.23 2.38 -14.39
C ARG A 358 0.44 1.23 -15.12
N LYS A 359 1.16 1.47 -16.23
CA LYS A 359 1.53 0.35 -17.11
C LYS A 359 2.52 -0.59 -16.42
N ASN A 360 3.38 -0.07 -15.55
CA ASN A 360 4.30 -0.88 -14.77
C ASN A 360 3.58 -1.81 -13.79
N PHE A 361 2.57 -1.29 -13.07
CA PHE A 361 1.76 -2.12 -12.18
C PHE A 361 1.02 -3.22 -12.95
N LEU A 362 0.37 -2.86 -14.06
CA LEU A 362 -0.35 -3.82 -14.90
C LEU A 362 0.61 -4.91 -15.44
N ARG A 363 1.82 -4.54 -15.87
CA ARG A 363 2.85 -5.51 -16.28
C ARG A 363 3.15 -6.51 -15.17
N VAL A 364 3.47 -6.02 -13.96
CA VAL A 364 3.79 -6.89 -12.82
C VAL A 364 2.62 -7.79 -12.47
N PHE A 365 1.41 -7.24 -12.40
CA PHE A 365 0.22 -8.02 -12.04
C PHE A 365 -0.04 -9.13 -13.08
N GLU A 366 0.03 -8.82 -14.37
CA GLU A 366 -0.11 -9.83 -15.43
C GLU A 366 1.00 -10.89 -15.40
N GLU A 367 2.25 -10.52 -15.10
CA GLU A 367 3.34 -11.49 -14.98
C GLU A 367 3.15 -12.42 -13.77
N VAL A 368 2.65 -11.90 -12.65
CA VAL A 368 2.26 -12.70 -11.49
C VAL A 368 1.14 -13.68 -11.84
N GLU A 369 0.11 -13.24 -12.58
CA GLU A 369 -0.97 -14.10 -13.07
C GLU A 369 -0.47 -15.15 -14.07
N ARG A 370 0.47 -14.81 -14.97
CA ARG A 370 1.09 -15.77 -15.88
C ARG A 370 1.87 -16.86 -15.14
N VAL A 371 2.52 -16.53 -14.01
CA VAL A 371 3.19 -17.52 -13.17
C VAL A 371 2.19 -18.46 -12.52
N ARG A 372 1.08 -17.94 -11.96
CA ARG A 372 -0.06 -18.75 -11.48
C ARG A 372 -0.52 -19.74 -12.54
N ASP A 373 -0.76 -19.26 -13.76
CA ASP A 373 -1.32 -20.07 -14.85
C ASP A 373 -0.34 -21.18 -15.29
N ARG A 374 0.97 -20.92 -15.24
CA ARG A 374 2.02 -21.93 -15.47
C ARG A 374 2.13 -22.94 -14.32
N MET A 375 1.69 -22.57 -13.12
CA MET A 375 1.74 -23.41 -11.92
C MET A 375 0.45 -24.18 -11.66
N THR A 376 -0.49 -24.23 -12.61
CA THR A 376 -1.80 -24.91 -12.48
C THR A 376 -1.71 -26.39 -12.08
N LEU A 377 -0.65 -27.11 -12.47
CA LEU A 377 -0.42 -28.51 -12.08
C LEU A 377 0.23 -28.66 -10.70
N SER A 378 0.68 -27.56 -10.08
CA SER A 378 1.30 -27.59 -8.74
C SER A 378 0.21 -27.67 -7.67
N ARG A 379 0.30 -28.68 -6.81
CA ARG A 379 -0.61 -28.81 -5.66
C ARG A 379 -0.38 -27.68 -4.65
N PRO A 380 -1.42 -27.24 -3.91
CA PRO A 380 -1.25 -26.33 -2.79
C PRO A 380 -0.18 -26.80 -1.82
N SER A 381 0.69 -25.90 -1.37
CA SER A 381 1.69 -26.26 -0.36
C SER A 381 1.01 -26.60 0.98
N GLU A 382 1.47 -27.68 1.58
CA GLU A 382 1.04 -28.20 2.88
C GLU A 382 2.15 -28.06 3.94
N VAL A 383 3.23 -27.33 3.63
CA VAL A 383 4.29 -27.05 4.59
C VAL A 383 3.68 -26.35 5.81
N GLN A 384 3.96 -26.90 6.99
CA GLN A 384 3.59 -26.30 8.26
C GLN A 384 4.84 -25.74 8.93
N ILE A 385 4.69 -24.59 9.58
CA ILE A 385 5.71 -24.10 10.50
C ILE A 385 5.75 -25.02 11.73
N SER A 386 6.93 -25.21 12.32
CA SER A 386 7.04 -26.06 13.51
C SER A 386 6.25 -25.45 14.67
N PHE A 387 5.72 -26.29 15.56
CA PHE A 387 4.96 -25.79 16.71
C PHE A 387 5.83 -24.96 17.65
N GLU A 388 7.09 -25.35 17.79
CA GLU A 388 8.10 -24.68 18.62
C GLU A 388 8.35 -23.24 18.17
N GLU A 389 8.34 -22.96 16.85
CA GLU A 389 8.56 -21.61 16.29
C GLU A 389 7.40 -20.64 16.50
N VAL A 390 6.22 -21.13 16.87
CA VAL A 390 4.96 -20.35 16.91
C VAL A 390 4.15 -20.58 18.18
N GLN A 391 4.78 -21.17 19.19
CA GLN A 391 4.12 -21.50 20.44
C GLN A 391 3.66 -20.22 21.13
N ASN A 392 2.34 -20.09 21.32
CA ASN A 392 1.75 -18.99 22.06
C ASN A 392 0.45 -19.44 22.77
N PRO A 393 0.00 -18.74 23.81
CA PRO A 393 -1.18 -19.13 24.59
C PRO A 393 -2.51 -19.17 23.82
N CYS A 394 -2.59 -18.50 22.67
CA CYS A 394 -3.79 -18.41 21.84
C CYS A 394 -3.85 -19.50 20.75
N ARG A 395 -2.82 -20.35 20.62
CA ARG A 395 -2.73 -21.40 19.60
C ARG A 395 -2.94 -22.79 20.21
N LEU A 396 -4.03 -23.45 19.81
CA LEU A 396 -4.33 -24.82 20.23
C LEU A 396 -3.83 -25.84 19.18
N VAL A 397 -3.13 -26.88 19.64
CA VAL A 397 -2.88 -28.07 18.81
C VAL A 397 -4.12 -28.96 18.88
N LEU A 398 -4.84 -29.08 17.77
CA LEU A 398 -6.00 -29.96 17.67
C LEU A 398 -5.57 -31.42 17.80
N ARG A 399 -5.65 -31.96 19.02
CA ARG A 399 -5.43 -33.38 19.33
C ARG A 399 -6.75 -33.97 19.81
N ARG A 400 -6.96 -35.27 19.58
CA ARG A 400 -8.09 -35.98 20.20
C ARG A 400 -8.00 -35.77 21.72
N PRO A 401 -9.12 -35.49 22.42
CA PRO A 401 -9.12 -35.47 23.87
C PRO A 401 -8.56 -36.80 24.37
N VAL A 402 -7.46 -36.76 25.11
CA VAL A 402 -7.01 -37.95 25.83
C VAL A 402 -8.09 -38.22 26.86
N PRO A 403 -8.71 -39.42 26.88
CA PRO A 403 -9.66 -39.77 27.93
C PRO A 403 -8.97 -39.54 29.26
N ARG A 404 -9.57 -38.75 30.15
CA ARG A 404 -9.08 -38.71 31.53
C ARG A 404 -9.15 -40.15 32.02
N GLY A 405 -8.00 -40.78 32.24
CA GLY A 405 -7.93 -42.04 32.98
C GLY A 405 -8.66 -41.86 34.32
N PRO A 406 -9.08 -42.94 34.99
CA PRO A 406 -9.81 -42.85 36.23
C PRO A 406 -9.08 -41.87 37.14
N SER A 407 -9.75 -40.76 37.45
CA SER A 407 -9.24 -39.78 38.39
C SER A 407 -8.90 -40.54 39.65
N HIS A 408 -7.61 -40.69 39.96
CA HIS A 408 -7.24 -40.81 41.36
C HIS A 408 -7.73 -39.51 41.99
N GLN A 409 -8.91 -39.61 42.60
CA GLN A 409 -9.34 -38.65 43.60
C GLN A 409 -8.22 -38.65 44.64
N SER A 410 -7.30 -37.68 44.54
CA SER A 410 -6.54 -37.26 45.70
C SER A 410 -7.60 -36.85 46.73
N PRO A 411 -7.67 -37.49 47.90
CA PRO A 411 -8.57 -37.00 48.93
C PRO A 411 -8.08 -35.60 49.27
N PHE A 412 -8.97 -34.62 49.14
CA PHE A 412 -8.82 -33.34 49.78
C PHE A 412 -8.46 -33.59 51.25
N SER A 413 -7.19 -33.39 51.60
CA SER A 413 -6.76 -33.27 52.98
C SER A 413 -7.44 -32.02 53.52
N ARG A 414 -8.56 -32.20 54.23
CA ARG A 414 -9.07 -31.16 55.13
C ARG A 414 -7.97 -30.92 56.16
N ALA A 415 -7.33 -29.76 56.09
CA ALA A 415 -6.56 -29.25 57.21
C ALA A 415 -7.50 -29.10 58.42
N PRO A 416 -7.16 -29.62 59.60
CA PRO A 416 -7.93 -29.34 60.81
C PRO A 416 -7.63 -27.90 61.25
N HIS A 417 -8.67 -27.05 61.25
CA HIS A 417 -8.65 -25.79 61.97
C HIS A 417 -8.69 -26.10 63.48
N GLU A 418 -7.54 -25.95 64.15
CA GLU A 418 -7.51 -25.78 65.60
C GLU A 418 -7.83 -24.33 65.97
N PRO A 419 -8.77 -24.09 66.90
CA PRO A 419 -9.03 -22.76 67.44
C PRO A 419 -8.07 -22.49 68.61
N LYS A 420 -7.14 -21.53 68.46
CA LYS A 420 -6.42 -20.97 69.60
C LYS A 420 -7.25 -19.84 70.21
N GLY A 421 -7.54 -19.98 71.49
CA GLY A 421 -8.44 -19.12 72.26
C GLY A 421 -7.95 -17.68 72.47
N LEU A 422 -8.94 -16.80 72.61
CA LEU A 422 -8.92 -15.56 73.39
C LEU A 422 -9.12 -15.89 74.89
N PRO A 423 -9.03 -14.96 75.89
CA PRO A 423 -9.19 -13.49 75.79
C PRO A 423 -8.28 -12.66 76.75
N ILE A 424 -8.60 -11.35 76.87
CA ILE A 424 -8.38 -10.37 77.97
C ILE A 424 -7.42 -9.21 77.57
N LEU A 425 -7.72 -7.90 77.65
CA LEU A 425 -8.71 -7.04 78.32
C LEU A 425 -8.81 -5.72 77.48
N ALA A 426 -10.00 -5.25 77.06
CA ALA A 426 -10.75 -4.09 77.57
C ALA A 426 -10.45 -2.65 77.05
N ILE A 427 -11.52 -2.04 76.48
CA ILE A 427 -12.06 -0.67 76.72
C ILE A 427 -11.22 0.50 76.12
N VAL A 428 -11.70 1.32 75.16
CA VAL A 428 -12.56 2.52 75.32
C VAL A 428 -13.11 3.03 73.95
N LEU A 429 -14.44 3.13 73.86
CA LEU A 429 -15.33 4.17 73.27
C LEU A 429 -15.01 4.96 71.97
N LEU A 430 -15.93 4.81 71.00
CA LEU A 430 -16.78 5.84 70.35
C LEU A 430 -16.23 7.27 70.10
N LEU A 431 -16.29 7.72 68.84
CA LEU A 431 -16.85 9.00 68.32
C LEU A 431 -16.27 9.30 66.92
N SER A 432 -17.05 9.16 65.85
CA SER A 432 -17.71 10.25 65.09
C SER A 432 -16.78 11.21 64.31
N SER A 433 -16.90 11.16 62.98
CA SER A 433 -16.92 12.27 62.01
C SER A 433 -16.19 13.59 62.30
N LEU A 434 -15.40 14.01 61.28
CA LEU A 434 -15.03 15.37 60.83
C LEU A 434 -13.52 15.68 60.78
N LEU A 435 -13.19 16.47 59.74
CA LEU A 435 -11.96 17.25 59.42
C LEU A 435 -10.97 16.51 58.49
N MET A 436 -10.93 16.82 57.19
CA MET A 436 -10.40 18.02 56.51
C MET A 436 -8.88 18.15 56.60
N ILE A 437 -8.24 18.15 55.42
CA ILE A 437 -6.91 18.73 55.09
C ILE A 437 -5.75 17.84 55.61
N GLU A 438 -4.85 17.33 54.77
CA GLU A 438 -4.01 18.00 53.76
C GLU A 438 -3.61 17.06 52.61
#